data_AF-A0A6P2F7J4-F1
#
_entry.id   AF-A0A6P2F7J4-F1
#
_cell.length_a   1.000
_cell.length_b   1.000
_cell.length_c   1.000
_cell.angle_alpha   90.00
_cell.angle_beta   90.00
_cell.angle_gamma   90.00
#
_symmetry.space_group_name_H-M   'P 1'
#
loop_
_entity.id
_entity.type
_entity.pdbx_description
1 polymer ?
#
loop_
_entity_poly.entity_id
_entity_poly.type
_entity_poly.pdbx_seq_one_letter_code
_entity_poly.pdbx_strand_id
1 'polypeptide(L)'
;MNRSANQRMADLGVEAARVLENPAFNEAMRLMRENVVERWKDCPVRDREGQVLLLQAARIADNVESTLRGLLEAGKLATAKIDIDSARNESGVRRALRKVI
;
A
#
# COMPACT_ATOMS: atom_id res chain seq x y z
N MET A 1 -10.84 -19.16 10.09
CA MET A 1 -11.13 -18.14 9.07
C MET A 1 -9.94 -17.50 8.34
N ASN A 2 -8.67 -17.58 8.77
CA ASN A 2 -7.61 -16.66 8.27
C ASN A 2 -6.74 -17.05 7.03
N ARG A 3 -6.90 -18.23 6.41
CA ARG A 3 -6.00 -18.62 5.28
C ARG A 3 -6.34 -17.89 3.98
N SER A 4 -7.63 -17.68 3.70
CA SER A 4 -8.10 -16.91 2.55
C SER A 4 -7.75 -15.42 2.67
N ALA A 5 -7.82 -14.86 3.89
CA ALA A 5 -7.46 -13.47 4.15
C ALA A 5 -5.96 -13.23 3.96
N ASN A 6 -5.10 -14.12 4.48
CA ASN A 6 -3.66 -14.04 4.24
C ASN A 6 -3.31 -14.22 2.77
N GLN A 7 -3.95 -15.16 2.07
CA GLN A 7 -3.72 -15.35 0.64
C GLN A 7 -4.08 -14.10 -0.15
N ARG A 8 -5.26 -13.53 0.10
CA ARG A 8 -5.68 -12.28 -0.52
C ARG A 8 -4.69 -11.13 -0.25
N MET A 9 -4.16 -11.04 0.98
CA MET A 9 -3.19 -10.00 1.32
C MET A 9 -1.84 -10.22 0.61
N ALA A 10 -1.40 -11.47 0.48
CA ALA A 10 -0.21 -11.82 -0.29
C ALA A 10 -0.38 -11.43 -1.76
N ASP A 11 -1.54 -11.75 -2.37
CA ASP A 11 -1.86 -11.42 -3.75
C ASP A 11 -1.87 -9.88 -3.96
N LEU A 12 -2.50 -9.13 -3.05
CA LEU A 12 -2.49 -7.66 -3.07
C LEU A 12 -1.08 -7.07 -2.95
N GLY A 13 -0.19 -7.70 -2.16
CA GLY A 13 1.20 -7.27 -2.07
C GLY A 13 1.95 -7.45 -3.38
N VAL A 14 1.71 -8.54 -4.10
CA VAL A 14 2.29 -8.79 -5.43
C VAL A 14 1.78 -7.76 -6.44
N GLU A 15 0.48 -7.46 -6.43
CA GLU A 15 -0.09 -6.43 -7.29
C GLU A 15 0.46 -5.04 -6.98
N ALA A 16 0.58 -4.69 -5.69
CA ALA A 16 1.18 -3.44 -5.25
C ALA A 16 2.65 -3.31 -5.69
N ALA A 17 3.42 -4.40 -5.63
CA ALA A 17 4.79 -4.43 -6.16
C ALA A 17 4.82 -4.07 -7.65
N ARG A 18 3.96 -4.71 -8.46
CA ARG A 18 3.87 -4.46 -9.91
C ARG A 18 3.52 -3.01 -10.23
N VAL A 19 2.66 -2.37 -9.43
CA VAL A 19 2.33 -0.95 -9.60
C VAL A 19 3.52 -0.06 -9.26
N LEU A 20 4.20 -0.31 -8.14
CA LEU A 20 5.35 0.48 -7.70
C LEU A 20 6.59 0.32 -8.61
N GLU A 21 6.71 -0.81 -9.29
CA GLU A 21 7.76 -1.08 -10.29
C GLU A 21 7.41 -0.52 -11.68
N ASN A 22 6.17 -0.10 -11.90
CA ASN A 22 5.73 0.40 -13.19
C ASN A 22 6.26 1.83 -13.45
N PRO A 23 7.09 2.05 -14.48
CA PRO A 23 7.69 3.36 -14.75
C PRO A 23 6.65 4.41 -15.12
N ALA A 24 5.57 4.04 -15.81
CA ALA A 24 4.50 4.97 -16.17
C ALA A 24 3.73 5.45 -14.93
N PHE A 25 3.50 4.56 -13.96
CA PHE A 25 2.89 4.94 -12.68
C PHE A 25 3.79 5.91 -11.90
N ASN A 26 5.08 5.59 -11.78
CA ASN A 26 6.04 6.43 -11.07
C ASN A 26 6.15 7.82 -11.71
N GLU A 27 6.17 7.88 -13.04
CA GLU A 27 6.19 9.14 -13.77
C GLU A 27 4.90 9.93 -13.59
N ALA A 28 3.73 9.28 -13.66
CA ALA A 28 2.45 9.92 -13.40
C ALA A 28 2.38 10.53 -11.98
N MET A 29 2.84 9.79 -10.97
CA MET A 29 2.89 10.28 -9.58
C MET A 29 3.87 11.44 -9.41
N ARG A 30 5.02 11.40 -10.09
CA ARG A 30 5.98 12.52 -10.13
C ARG A 30 5.33 13.78 -10.72
N LEU A 31 4.73 13.66 -11.90
CA LEU A 31 4.04 14.76 -12.58
C LEU A 31 2.88 15.33 -11.75
N MET A 32 2.11 14.48 -11.06
CA MET A 32 1.04 14.93 -10.16
C MET A 32 1.59 15.81 -9.03
N ARG A 33 2.66 15.38 -8.35
CA ARG A 33 3.28 16.16 -7.26
C ARG A 33 3.83 17.49 -7.76
N GLU A 34 4.53 17.47 -8.90
CA GLU A 34 5.07 18.70 -9.51
C GLU A 34 3.97 19.68 -9.87
N ASN A 35 2.90 19.22 -10.51
CA ASN A 35 1.76 20.06 -10.86
C ASN A 35 1.10 20.73 -9.65
N VAL A 36 1.01 20.02 -8.51
CA VAL A 36 0.47 20.60 -7.28
C VAL A 36 1.41 21.67 -6.72
N VAL A 37 2.72 21.43 -6.73
CA VAL A 37 3.72 22.39 -6.25
C VAL A 37 3.73 23.65 -7.12
N GLU A 38 3.69 23.52 -8.44
CA GLU A 38 3.65 24.67 -9.34
C GLU A 38 2.37 25.49 -9.12
N ARG A 39 1.21 24.83 -9.03
CA ARG A 39 -0.06 25.53 -8.71
C ARG A 39 -0.06 26.18 -7.34
N TRP A 40 0.63 25.59 -6.37
CA TRP A 40 0.78 26.20 -5.05
C TRP A 40 1.58 27.51 -5.15
N LYS A 41 2.67 27.54 -5.93
CA LYS A 41 3.48 28.76 -6.13
C LYS A 41 2.68 29.88 -6.81
N ASP A 42 1.81 29.51 -7.74
CA ASP A 42 0.93 30.47 -8.45
C ASP A 42 -0.27 30.92 -7.60
N CYS A 43 -0.56 30.25 -6.48
CA CYS A 43 -1.70 30.56 -5.63
C CYS A 43 -1.49 31.92 -4.92
N PRO A 44 -2.45 32.87 -5.02
CA PRO A 44 -2.33 34.15 -4.34
C PRO A 44 -2.13 33.99 -2.83
N VAL A 45 -1.22 34.79 -2.24
CA VAL A 45 -0.92 34.73 -0.79
C VAL A 45 -2.16 34.97 0.09
N ARG A 46 -3.13 35.74 -0.42
CA ARG A 46 -4.38 36.05 0.27
C ARG A 46 -5.42 34.94 0.17
N ASP A 47 -5.28 34.03 -0.79
CA ASP A 47 -6.16 32.87 -0.94
C ASP A 47 -5.72 31.74 0.01
N ARG A 48 -6.15 31.87 1.26
CA ARG A 48 -5.87 30.90 2.32
C ARG A 48 -6.50 29.53 2.02
N GLU A 49 -7.69 29.52 1.44
CA GLU A 49 -8.43 28.29 1.16
C GLU A 49 -7.78 27.49 0.03
N GLY A 50 -7.44 28.16 -1.08
CA GLY A 50 -6.72 27.56 -2.20
C GLY A 50 -5.38 26.94 -1.76
N GLN A 51 -4.61 27.64 -0.92
CA GLN A 51 -3.36 27.10 -0.37
C GLN A 51 -3.57 25.83 0.46
N VAL A 52 -4.62 25.77 1.28
CA VAL A 52 -4.94 24.58 2.09
C VAL A 52 -5.37 23.42 1.21
N LEU A 53 -6.22 23.66 0.21
CA LEU A 53 -6.67 22.63 -0.73
C LEU A 53 -5.50 22.06 -1.54
N LEU A 54 -4.58 22.91 -2.01
CA LEU A 54 -3.38 22.47 -2.72
C LEU A 54 -2.43 21.67 -1.81
N LEU A 55 -2.28 22.06 -0.54
CA LEU A 55 -1.52 21.27 0.43
C LEU A 55 -2.18 19.91 0.69
N GLN A 56 -3.50 19.85 0.78
CA GLN A 56 -4.22 18.58 0.90
C GLN A 56 -4.04 17.70 -0.34
N ALA A 57 -4.09 18.28 -1.54
CA ALA A 57 -3.85 17.56 -2.78
C ALA A 57 -2.42 16.95 -2.83
N ALA A 58 -1.41 17.70 -2.38
CA ALA A 58 -0.04 17.20 -2.27
C ALA A 58 0.03 15.98 -1.33
N ARG A 59 -0.58 16.09 -0.14
CA ARG A 59 -0.63 14.98 0.82
C ARG A 59 -1.36 13.76 0.27
N ILE A 60 -2.44 13.95 -0.48
CA ILE A 60 -3.18 12.84 -1.09
C ILE A 60 -2.30 12.13 -2.12
N ALA A 61 -1.55 12.87 -2.95
CA ALA A 61 -0.61 12.27 -3.90
C ALA A 61 0.44 11.40 -3.18
N ASP A 62 1.02 11.89 -2.09
CA ASP A 62 1.98 11.11 -1.29
C ASP A 62 1.33 9.89 -0.62
N ASN A 63 0.10 10.03 -0.13
CA ASN A 63 -0.63 8.96 0.55
C ASN A 63 -0.95 7.77 -0.37
N VAL A 64 -1.16 8.00 -1.67
CA VAL A 64 -1.37 6.90 -2.63
C VAL A 64 -0.15 5.97 -2.65
N GLU A 65 1.04 6.54 -2.80
CA GLU A 65 2.28 5.78 -2.83
C GLU A 65 2.55 5.11 -1.47
N SER A 66 2.36 5.85 -0.37
CA SER A 66 2.49 5.29 0.99
C SER A 66 1.54 4.12 1.23
N THR A 67 0.30 4.19 0.73
CA THR A 67 -0.69 3.10 0.87
C THR A 67 -0.26 1.87 0.09
N LEU A 68 0.21 2.04 -1.15
CA LEU A 68 0.73 0.94 -1.96
C LEU A 68 1.96 0.28 -1.32
N ARG A 69 2.88 1.07 -0.78
CA ARG A 69 4.03 0.55 -0.03
C ARG A 69 3.58 -0.23 1.21
N GLY A 70 2.56 0.26 1.93
CA GLY A 70 1.94 -0.46 3.04
C GLY A 70 1.35 -1.81 2.63
N LEU A 71 0.65 -1.88 1.49
CA LEU A 71 0.11 -3.13 0.94
C LEU A 71 1.22 -4.11 0.54
N LEU A 72 2.30 -3.62 -0.06
CA LEU A 72 3.47 -4.43 -0.39
C LEU A 72 4.06 -5.09 0.86
N GLU A 73 4.32 -4.31 1.91
CA GLU A 73 4.89 -4.84 3.16
C GLU A 73 3.92 -5.80 3.86
N ALA A 74 2.62 -5.46 3.92
CA ALA A 74 1.60 -6.34 4.48
C ALA A 74 1.51 -7.68 3.72
N GLY A 75 1.63 -7.65 2.39
CA GLY A 75 1.65 -8.86 1.56
C GLY A 75 2.90 -9.72 1.78
N LYS A 76 4.09 -9.11 1.91
CA LYS A 76 5.33 -9.84 2.27
C LYS A 76 5.17 -10.59 3.59
N LEU A 77 4.59 -9.93 4.59
CA LEU A 77 4.31 -10.55 5.89
C LEU A 77 3.29 -11.70 5.77
N ALA A 78 2.27 -11.53 4.94
CA ALA A 78 1.28 -12.57 4.69
C ALA A 78 1.89 -13.80 3.99
N THR A 79 2.75 -13.60 3.00
CA THR A 79 3.51 -14.66 2.32
C THR A 79 4.40 -15.42 3.30
N ALA A 80 5.21 -14.69 4.08
CA ALA A 80 6.08 -15.32 5.08
C ALA A 80 5.29 -16.18 6.08
N LYS A 81 4.10 -15.74 6.48
CA LYS A 81 3.22 -16.52 7.35
C LYS A 81 2.69 -17.79 6.68
N ILE A 82 2.34 -17.73 5.40
CA ILE A 82 1.90 -18.89 4.62
C ILE A 82 3.03 -19.92 4.50
N ASP A 83 4.26 -19.46 4.27
CA ASP A 83 5.44 -20.31 4.14
C ASP A 83 5.81 -21.01 5.46
N ILE A 84 5.75 -20.28 6.58
CA ILE A 84 5.96 -20.86 7.91
C ILE A 84 4.90 -21.94 8.22
N ASP A 85 3.63 -21.66 7.91
CA ASP A 85 2.54 -22.61 8.13
C ASP A 85 2.63 -23.84 7.21
N SER A 86 3.21 -23.71 6.02
CA SER A 86 3.39 -24.81 5.06
C SER A 86 4.61 -25.68 5.39
N ALA A 87 5.70 -25.08 5.86
CA ALA A 87 6.92 -25.78 6.27
C ALA A 87 6.77 -26.60 7.57
N ARG A 88 5.73 -26.32 8.37
CA ARG A 88 5.43 -27.08 9.59
C ARG A 88 4.84 -28.45 9.26
N ASN A 89 5.63 -29.50 9.48
CA ASN A 89 5.20 -30.89 9.38
C ASN A 89 4.35 -31.32 10.59
N GLU A 90 3.08 -30.91 10.60
CA GLU A 90 2.13 -31.21 11.67
C GLU A 90 0.85 -31.85 11.10
N SER A 91 0.25 -32.76 11.86
CA SER A 91 -1.02 -33.37 11.47
C SER A 91 -2.15 -32.34 11.44
N GLY A 92 -3.10 -32.50 10.52
CA GLY A 92 -4.25 -31.59 10.37
C GLY A 92 -5.04 -31.37 11.67
N VAL A 93 -5.06 -32.37 12.55
CA VAL A 93 -5.69 -32.32 13.89
C VAL A 93 -4.94 -31.37 14.83
N ARG A 94 -3.60 -31.43 14.91
CA ARG A 94 -2.80 -30.49 15.73
C ARG A 94 -2.94 -29.05 15.23
N ARG A 95 -2.99 -28.88 13.90
CA ARG A 95 -3.21 -27.57 13.27
C ARG A 95 -4.58 -26.98 13.62
N ALA A 96 -5.62 -27.81 13.65
CA ALA A 96 -6.97 -27.39 14.03
C ALA A 96 -7.03 -26.98 15.51
N LEU A 97 -6.47 -27.79 16.41
CA LEU A 97 -6.47 -27.53 17.86
C LEU A 97 -5.78 -26.23 18.26
N ARG A 98 -4.61 -25.91 17.69
CA ARG A 98 -3.93 -24.63 17.96
C ARG A 98 -4.75 -23.41 17.52
N LYS A 99 -5.60 -23.55 16.51
CA LYS A 99 -6.36 -22.42 15.96
C LYS A 99 -7.50 -21.96 16.89
N VAL A 100 -7.84 -22.77 17.88
CA VAL A 100 -8.98 -22.57 18.78
C VAL A 100 -8.56 -22.18 20.21
N ILE A 101 -7.27 -22.30 20.53
CA ILE A 101 -6.64 -21.83 21.78
C ILE A 101 -6.01 -20.47 21.50
#